data_AF-A0A7S0AFL4-F1
#
_entry.id   AF-A0A7S0AFL4-F1
#
_cell.length_a   1.000
_cell.length_b   1.000
_cell.length_c   1.000
_cell.angle_alpha   90.00
_cell.angle_beta   90.00
_cell.angle_gamma   90.00
#
_symmetry.space_group_name_H-M   'P 1'
#
loop_
_entity.id
_entity.type
_entity.pdbx_description
1 polymer ?
#
loop_
_entity_poly.entity_id
_entity_poly.type
_entity_poly.pdbx_seq_one_letter_code
_entity_poly.pdbx_strand_id
1 'polypeptide(L)'
;AMSAARVMEWHLCIRQQHQFRGASAFMSAGYLTQCARDAFGQRNATGCDGGSPLKAMRWVAQHGLPTGGDGSNMQTCVPNFINGLKGALAQRTGGGTEVPPCPTACTNDLYNRSLKEDLFVPEGWNESWATTSFQSATKAIKEAGPIVIGFKVNPWFRMHYERDTIYRYTKSSQPDMDFNHLSIADGFGPDYLEGSNSWGLMWGDAGRFRIHRDSVDAFIIPGPMKGVGEGYPYPLQNNARRGRVSFKGFRQSFLNGIYTEMVSRHYAVHNRSSFLKTTQDLIMYWCPLVPAWAITRIEALPEMRREQDCRYWAISPPDQTNFEKSSWTEFDGETLADHKTRNNPVNTVAFFPHP
;
A
#
# COMPACT_ATOMS: atom_id res chain seq x y z
N ALA A 1 -8.19 -1.31 -11.06
CA ALA A 1 -8.08 -2.51 -10.20
C ALA A 1 -8.47 -2.30 -8.73
N MET A 2 -7.88 -1.31 -8.04
CA MET A 2 -7.97 -1.05 -6.59
C MET A 2 -9.24 -1.57 -5.88
N SER A 3 -10.41 -1.05 -6.28
CA SER A 3 -11.69 -1.32 -5.61
C SER A 3 -12.07 -2.81 -5.61
N ALA A 4 -11.74 -3.56 -6.66
CA ALA A 4 -11.99 -5.00 -6.72
C ALA A 4 -11.02 -5.78 -5.80
N ALA A 5 -9.72 -5.49 -5.85
CA ALA A 5 -8.73 -6.15 -5.00
C ALA A 5 -9.00 -5.90 -3.50
N ARG A 6 -9.30 -4.65 -3.13
CA ARG A 6 -9.60 -4.27 -1.74
C ARG A 6 -10.95 -4.78 -1.25
N VAL A 7 -11.96 -4.92 -2.12
CA VAL A 7 -13.19 -5.66 -1.76
C VAL A 7 -12.89 -7.14 -1.53
N MET A 8 -12.00 -7.74 -2.33
CA MET A 8 -11.53 -9.11 -2.10
C MET A 8 -10.92 -9.24 -0.70
N GLU A 9 -10.01 -8.34 -0.30
CA GLU A 9 -9.35 -8.36 1.03
C GLU A 9 -10.34 -8.34 2.20
N TRP A 10 -11.43 -7.58 2.09
CA TRP A 10 -12.43 -7.51 3.15
C TRP A 10 -13.27 -8.78 3.19
N HIS A 11 -13.70 -9.33 2.05
CA HIS A 11 -14.42 -10.62 2.02
C HIS A 11 -13.50 -11.79 2.43
N LEU A 12 -12.22 -11.74 2.07
CA LEU A 12 -11.14 -12.62 2.56
C LEU A 12 -11.09 -12.62 4.10
N CYS A 13 -11.05 -11.44 4.72
CA CYS A 13 -10.99 -11.27 6.17
C CYS A 13 -12.30 -11.67 6.88
N ILE A 14 -13.46 -11.29 6.33
CA ILE A 14 -14.80 -11.57 6.88
C ILE A 14 -15.13 -13.07 6.79
N ARG A 15 -14.75 -13.75 5.70
CA ARG A 15 -15.11 -15.16 5.46
C ARG A 15 -14.05 -16.13 5.95
N GLN A 16 -12.76 -15.94 5.62
CA GLN A 16 -11.73 -16.95 5.87
C GLN A 16 -11.15 -16.89 7.31
N GLN A 17 -11.99 -17.20 8.33
CA GLN A 17 -11.75 -17.28 9.80
C GLN A 17 -10.39 -16.78 10.35
N HIS A 18 -10.16 -15.46 10.38
CA HIS A 18 -8.90 -14.85 10.85
C HIS A 18 -7.60 -15.39 10.18
N GLN A 19 -7.69 -16.08 9.05
CA GLN A 19 -6.54 -16.60 8.30
C GLN A 19 -5.94 -15.53 7.39
N PHE A 20 -6.78 -14.64 6.83
CA PHE A 20 -6.33 -13.46 6.11
C PHE A 20 -5.92 -12.32 7.06
N ARG A 21 -4.70 -12.38 7.60
CA ARG A 21 -4.15 -11.35 8.50
C ARG A 21 -2.62 -11.26 8.44
N GLY A 22 -2.08 -10.12 8.87
CA GLY A 22 -0.65 -9.84 8.92
C GLY A 22 -0.17 -8.96 7.77
N ALA A 23 1.15 -8.80 7.63
CA ALA A 23 1.73 -7.86 6.67
C ALA A 23 1.43 -8.21 5.20
N SER A 24 1.17 -9.49 4.91
CA SER A 24 0.91 -10.01 3.57
C SER A 24 -0.58 -10.06 3.20
N ALA A 25 -1.48 -9.61 4.08
CA ALA A 25 -2.93 -9.66 3.90
C ALA A 25 -3.46 -8.51 3.02
N PHE A 26 -2.92 -8.41 1.80
CA PHE A 26 -3.29 -7.42 0.77
C PHE A 26 -3.30 -8.12 -0.58
N MET A 27 -4.19 -7.73 -1.49
CA MET A 27 -4.40 -8.38 -2.79
C MET A 27 -3.92 -7.51 -3.94
N SER A 28 -3.23 -8.09 -4.93
CA SER A 28 -2.47 -7.31 -5.91
C SER A 28 -3.35 -6.59 -6.94
N ALA A 29 -3.73 -5.35 -6.60
CA ALA A 29 -4.30 -4.42 -7.57
C ALA A 29 -3.34 -4.14 -8.75
N GLY A 30 -2.03 -4.24 -8.53
CA GLY A 30 -1.01 -4.19 -9.58
C GLY A 30 -1.21 -5.32 -10.60
N TYR A 31 -1.09 -6.58 -10.16
CA TYR A 31 -1.27 -7.77 -11.00
C TYR A 31 -2.60 -7.75 -11.76
N LEU A 32 -3.70 -7.39 -11.09
CA LEU A 32 -5.02 -7.28 -11.71
C LEU A 32 -5.02 -6.29 -12.89
N THR A 33 -4.33 -5.15 -12.76
CA THR A 33 -4.18 -4.15 -13.83
C THR A 33 -3.32 -4.68 -14.98
N GLN A 34 -2.20 -5.34 -14.67
CA GLN A 34 -1.23 -5.82 -15.67
C GLN A 34 -1.74 -7.01 -16.50
N CYS A 35 -2.56 -7.88 -15.89
CA CYS A 35 -2.94 -9.18 -16.46
C CYS A 35 -4.38 -9.22 -17.00
N ALA A 36 -5.37 -8.58 -16.36
CA ALA A 36 -6.78 -8.74 -16.71
C ALA A 36 -7.25 -7.79 -17.83
N ARG A 37 -6.53 -7.77 -18.97
CA ARG A 37 -6.71 -6.78 -20.05
C ARG A 37 -8.16 -6.60 -20.53
N ASP A 38 -8.93 -7.68 -20.64
CA ASP A 38 -10.33 -7.62 -21.07
C ASP A 38 -11.28 -6.88 -20.10
N ALA A 39 -10.87 -6.73 -18.84
CA ALA A 39 -11.54 -5.90 -17.85
C ALA A 39 -11.22 -4.40 -17.99
N PHE A 40 -10.09 -4.04 -18.63
CA PHE A 40 -9.57 -2.66 -18.67
C PHE A 40 -9.53 -2.02 -20.08
N GLY A 41 -10.37 -2.48 -21.01
CA GLY A 41 -10.83 -1.63 -22.12
C GLY A 41 -10.06 -1.69 -23.44
N GLN A 42 -9.96 -2.88 -24.05
CA GLN A 42 -9.41 -3.14 -25.40
C GLN A 42 -7.87 -3.07 -25.53
N ARG A 43 -7.39 -3.50 -26.71
CA ARG A 43 -6.05 -4.07 -26.96
C ARG A 43 -4.86 -3.15 -26.68
N ASN A 44 -5.06 -1.83 -26.67
CA ASN A 44 -4.02 -0.83 -26.47
C ASN A 44 -4.19 -0.06 -25.15
N ALA A 45 -5.26 -0.29 -24.39
CA ALA A 45 -5.41 0.33 -23.07
C ALA A 45 -4.36 -0.24 -22.11
N THR A 46 -3.74 0.64 -21.35
CA THR A 46 -2.66 0.31 -20.41
C THR A 46 -3.17 -0.47 -19.21
N GLY A 47 -4.43 -0.25 -18.82
CA GLY A 47 -4.98 -0.63 -17.52
C GLY A 47 -5.22 0.57 -16.59
N CYS A 48 -4.50 1.67 -16.83
CA CYS A 48 -4.71 2.95 -16.14
C CYS A 48 -5.86 3.78 -16.75
N ASP A 49 -6.24 3.51 -18.01
CA ASP A 49 -7.26 4.23 -18.78
C ASP A 49 -8.73 3.94 -18.34
N GLY A 50 -8.91 3.25 -17.21
CA GLY A 50 -10.20 2.83 -16.67
C GLY A 50 -10.56 1.37 -16.97
N GLY A 51 -11.70 0.90 -16.45
CA GLY A 51 -12.14 -0.47 -16.63
C GLY A 51 -13.44 -0.83 -15.92
N SER A 52 -13.91 -2.06 -16.13
CA SER A 52 -15.15 -2.58 -15.54
C SER A 52 -14.83 -3.41 -14.28
N PRO A 53 -15.32 -3.03 -13.09
CA PRO A 53 -15.08 -3.79 -11.86
C PRO A 53 -15.77 -5.15 -11.90
N LEU A 54 -16.94 -5.24 -12.56
CA LEU A 54 -17.66 -6.49 -12.77
C LEU A 54 -16.85 -7.49 -13.61
N LYS A 55 -16.22 -7.04 -14.70
CA LYS A 55 -15.30 -7.89 -15.48
C LYS A 55 -14.07 -8.29 -14.65
N ALA A 56 -13.51 -7.36 -13.88
CA ALA A 56 -12.33 -7.63 -13.05
C ALA A 56 -12.62 -8.71 -11.98
N MET A 57 -13.77 -8.64 -11.30
CA MET A 57 -14.20 -9.67 -10.34
C MET A 57 -14.36 -11.04 -11.00
N ARG A 58 -15.04 -11.11 -12.15
CA ARG A 58 -15.23 -12.37 -12.89
C ARG A 58 -13.92 -12.94 -13.45
N TRP A 59 -12.97 -12.08 -13.86
CA TRP A 59 -11.64 -12.51 -14.27
C TRP A 59 -10.86 -13.13 -13.11
N VAL A 60 -10.90 -12.51 -11.93
CA VAL A 60 -10.27 -13.03 -10.69
C VAL A 60 -10.88 -14.37 -10.27
N ALA A 61 -12.18 -14.59 -10.47
CA ALA A 61 -12.82 -15.89 -10.23
C ALA A 61 -12.27 -17.03 -11.11
N GLN A 62 -11.67 -16.70 -12.26
CA GLN A 62 -11.19 -17.66 -13.26
C GLN A 62 -9.65 -17.84 -13.22
N HIS A 63 -8.90 -16.80 -12.85
CA HIS A 63 -7.43 -16.76 -12.90
C HIS A 63 -6.78 -16.63 -11.51
N GLY A 64 -7.58 -16.36 -10.48
CA GLY A 64 -7.11 -15.98 -9.16
C GLY A 64 -6.46 -14.59 -9.10
N LEU A 65 -5.99 -14.23 -7.91
CA LEU A 65 -5.26 -13.00 -7.65
C LEU A 65 -4.16 -13.27 -6.59
N PRO A 66 -2.91 -12.83 -6.77
CA PRO A 66 -1.86 -13.03 -5.77
C PRO A 66 -1.89 -11.96 -4.68
N THR A 67 -1.16 -12.16 -3.58
CA THR A 67 -0.97 -11.07 -2.62
C THR A 67 -0.20 -9.89 -3.24
N GLY A 68 -0.56 -8.66 -2.85
CA GLY A 68 0.10 -7.44 -3.32
C GLY A 68 -0.21 -6.23 -2.47
N GLY A 69 0.81 -5.65 -1.81
CA GLY A 69 0.67 -4.45 -0.97
C GLY A 69 0.87 -3.13 -1.72
N ASP A 70 0.25 -2.07 -1.19
CA ASP A 70 0.41 -0.68 -1.61
C ASP A 70 1.45 0.07 -0.75
N GLY A 71 1.99 1.18 -1.28
CA GLY A 71 2.94 2.05 -0.59
C GLY A 71 4.26 1.35 -0.29
N SER A 72 4.76 1.49 0.94
CA SER A 72 5.99 0.81 1.38
C SER A 72 5.80 -0.67 1.75
N ASN A 73 4.61 -1.26 1.57
CA ASN A 73 4.36 -2.67 1.91
C ASN A 73 4.80 -3.66 0.82
N MET A 74 6.10 -3.99 0.82
CA MET A 74 6.71 -5.00 -0.06
C MET A 74 6.72 -6.40 0.57
N GLN A 75 5.68 -6.80 1.31
CA GLN A 75 5.63 -8.10 2.03
C GLN A 75 4.73 -9.16 1.37
N THR A 76 4.55 -9.07 0.06
CA THR A 76 3.59 -9.82 -0.76
C THR A 76 4.21 -10.33 -2.06
N CYS A 77 3.57 -11.27 -2.76
CA CYS A 77 4.06 -11.85 -4.01
C CYS A 77 4.26 -10.81 -5.14
N VAL A 78 3.23 -9.98 -5.42
CA VAL A 78 3.29 -8.92 -6.44
C VAL A 78 2.85 -7.59 -5.83
N PRO A 79 3.73 -6.84 -5.16
CA PRO A 79 3.44 -5.48 -4.69
C PRO A 79 3.00 -4.57 -5.84
N ASN A 80 2.24 -3.52 -5.55
CA ASN A 80 1.73 -2.60 -6.57
C ASN A 80 2.88 -1.87 -7.29
N PHE A 81 2.94 -1.96 -8.63
CA PHE A 81 4.01 -1.35 -9.43
C PHE A 81 4.04 0.18 -9.32
N ILE A 82 2.91 0.82 -8.99
CA ILE A 82 2.83 2.26 -8.73
C ILE A 82 3.70 2.67 -7.53
N ASN A 83 3.99 1.75 -6.59
CA ASN A 83 4.91 2.00 -5.47
C ASN A 83 6.35 2.29 -5.93
N GLY A 84 6.72 1.90 -7.16
CA GLY A 84 8.00 2.25 -7.78
C GLY A 84 8.04 3.67 -8.37
N LEU A 85 6.90 4.33 -8.51
CA LEU A 85 6.80 5.71 -9.02
C LEU A 85 6.93 6.69 -7.84
N LYS A 86 7.95 7.56 -7.89
CA LYS A 86 8.39 8.34 -6.72
C LYS A 86 7.39 9.38 -6.22
N GLY A 87 6.86 9.14 -5.02
CA GLY A 87 6.53 10.18 -4.03
C GLY A 87 5.27 11.02 -4.28
N ALA A 88 4.99 11.94 -3.34
CA ALA A 88 3.77 12.75 -3.30
C ALA A 88 3.57 13.70 -4.50
N LEU A 89 4.58 13.87 -5.36
CA LEU A 89 4.48 14.61 -6.62
C LEU A 89 3.72 13.83 -7.71
N ALA A 90 3.59 12.50 -7.60
CA ALA A 90 2.77 11.70 -8.51
C ALA A 90 1.28 12.13 -8.53
N GLN A 91 0.79 12.78 -7.47
CA GLN A 91 -0.55 13.40 -7.43
C GLN A 91 -0.67 14.70 -8.26
N ARG A 92 0.45 15.29 -8.73
CA ARG A 92 0.48 16.63 -9.36
C ARG A 92 1.07 16.67 -10.77
N THR A 93 1.94 15.74 -11.14
CA THR A 93 2.56 15.69 -12.49
C THR A 93 2.23 14.37 -13.19
N GLY A 94 1.15 14.39 -14.00
CA GLY A 94 0.74 13.35 -14.96
C GLY A 94 1.35 11.97 -14.77
N GLY A 95 0.92 11.24 -13.73
CA GLY A 95 1.51 9.96 -13.35
C GLY A 95 1.57 8.98 -14.52
N GLY A 96 2.74 8.34 -14.70
CA GLY A 96 3.03 7.51 -15.86
C GLY A 96 1.98 6.42 -16.08
N THR A 97 1.35 6.43 -17.26
CA THR A 97 0.32 5.45 -17.64
C THR A 97 0.89 4.11 -18.08
N GLU A 98 2.22 4.00 -18.28
CA GLU A 98 2.87 2.76 -18.69
C GLU A 98 2.75 1.68 -17.60
N VAL A 99 1.94 0.65 -17.89
CA VAL A 99 1.73 -0.51 -17.03
C VAL A 99 2.70 -1.63 -17.44
N PRO A 100 3.57 -2.12 -16.55
CA PRO A 100 4.54 -3.16 -16.89
C PRO A 100 3.86 -4.48 -17.30
N PRO A 101 4.50 -5.34 -18.11
CA PRO A 101 3.96 -6.64 -18.52
C PRO A 101 3.45 -7.48 -17.34
N CYS A 102 2.40 -8.28 -17.58
CA CYS A 102 1.89 -9.25 -16.60
C CYS A 102 3.02 -10.18 -16.14
N PRO A 103 3.35 -10.24 -14.84
CA PRO A 103 4.50 -11.00 -14.36
C PRO A 103 4.16 -12.49 -14.29
N THR A 104 5.13 -13.34 -14.67
CA THR A 104 4.99 -14.81 -14.66
C THR A 104 5.48 -15.46 -13.36
N ALA A 105 6.05 -14.66 -12.45
CA ALA A 105 6.51 -15.04 -11.11
C ALA A 105 6.18 -13.92 -10.10
N CYS A 106 6.37 -14.16 -8.81
CA CYS A 106 6.31 -13.08 -7.81
C CYS A 106 7.40 -12.04 -8.13
N THR A 107 7.05 -10.75 -8.11
CA THR A 107 8.01 -9.65 -8.37
C THR A 107 8.80 -9.26 -7.11
N ASN A 108 8.56 -9.96 -6.01
CA ASN A 108 9.27 -9.84 -4.74
C ASN A 108 10.12 -11.09 -4.49
N ASP A 109 11.42 -10.99 -4.74
CA ASP A 109 12.39 -12.10 -4.58
C ASP A 109 12.49 -12.66 -3.14
N LEU A 110 11.89 -11.99 -2.14
CA LEU A 110 11.80 -12.49 -0.76
C LEU A 110 10.55 -13.34 -0.49
N TYR A 111 9.62 -13.43 -1.43
CA TYR A 111 8.35 -14.10 -1.20
C TYR A 111 8.51 -15.61 -1.46
N ASN A 112 8.43 -16.42 -0.39
CA ASN A 112 8.76 -17.85 -0.41
C ASN A 112 7.84 -18.76 -1.26
N ARG A 113 6.84 -18.21 -1.95
CA ARG A 113 5.94 -18.94 -2.86
C ARG A 113 6.22 -18.55 -4.30
N SER A 114 6.03 -19.49 -5.22
CA SER A 114 5.80 -19.12 -6.62
C SER A 114 4.47 -18.36 -6.77
N LEU A 115 4.33 -17.60 -7.86
CA LEU A 115 3.10 -16.87 -8.18
C LEU A 115 1.87 -17.78 -8.13
N LYS A 116 1.97 -18.99 -8.70
CA LYS A 116 0.88 -19.98 -8.76
C LYS A 116 0.42 -20.44 -7.37
N GLU A 117 1.33 -20.57 -6.41
CA GLU A 117 1.04 -21.00 -5.03
C GLU A 117 0.45 -19.88 -4.16
N ASP A 118 0.38 -18.64 -4.67
CA ASP A 118 -0.18 -17.50 -3.95
C ASP A 118 -1.48 -16.96 -4.55
N LEU A 119 -1.99 -17.58 -5.62
CA LEU A 119 -3.26 -17.21 -6.26
C LEU A 119 -4.45 -17.59 -5.37
N PHE A 120 -5.15 -16.58 -4.87
CA PHE A 120 -6.45 -16.72 -4.23
C PHE A 120 -7.55 -16.75 -5.30
N VAL A 121 -8.39 -17.77 -5.30
CA VAL A 121 -9.49 -17.96 -6.28
C VAL A 121 -10.85 -17.86 -5.55
N PRO A 122 -11.57 -16.73 -5.63
CA PRO A 122 -12.88 -16.57 -5.00
C PRO A 122 -13.96 -17.17 -5.91
N GLU A 123 -14.38 -18.38 -5.59
CA GLU A 123 -15.07 -19.28 -6.52
C GLU A 123 -16.41 -18.75 -7.06
N GLY A 124 -17.24 -18.14 -6.21
CA GLY A 124 -18.52 -17.56 -6.63
C GLY A 124 -18.40 -16.17 -7.25
N TRP A 125 -17.22 -15.55 -7.35
CA TRP A 125 -17.08 -14.22 -7.98
C TRP A 125 -17.42 -14.21 -9.48
N ASN A 126 -17.52 -15.38 -10.13
CA ASN A 126 -18.07 -15.50 -11.47
C ASN A 126 -19.56 -15.05 -11.52
N GLU A 127 -20.29 -15.22 -10.40
CA GLU A 127 -21.69 -14.83 -10.20
C GLU A 127 -21.84 -13.35 -9.78
N SER A 128 -20.74 -12.59 -9.62
CA SER A 128 -20.80 -11.15 -9.32
C SER A 128 -21.68 -10.43 -10.34
N TRP A 129 -22.39 -9.39 -9.90
CA TRP A 129 -23.43 -8.71 -10.69
C TRP A 129 -23.51 -7.21 -10.40
N ALA A 130 -24.30 -6.49 -11.19
CA ALA A 130 -24.48 -5.05 -11.08
C ALA A 130 -25.97 -4.69 -10.91
N THR A 131 -26.25 -3.62 -10.17
CA THR A 131 -27.61 -3.12 -9.91
C THR A 131 -27.62 -1.63 -9.63
N THR A 132 -28.78 -0.99 -9.77
CA THR A 132 -29.07 0.38 -9.31
C THR A 132 -29.91 0.40 -8.02
N SER A 133 -30.26 -0.78 -7.47
CA SER A 133 -31.06 -0.88 -6.25
C SER A 133 -30.23 -0.62 -4.99
N PHE A 134 -30.47 0.53 -4.35
CA PHE A 134 -29.91 0.87 -3.03
C PHE A 134 -30.31 -0.16 -1.95
N GLN A 135 -31.50 -0.75 -2.03
CA GLN A 135 -31.92 -1.81 -1.11
C GLN A 135 -31.08 -3.09 -1.29
N SER A 136 -30.76 -3.47 -2.54
CA SER A 136 -29.89 -4.61 -2.83
C SER A 136 -28.45 -4.35 -2.40
N ALA A 137 -27.95 -3.13 -2.61
CA ALA A 137 -26.62 -2.69 -2.20
C ALA A 137 -26.45 -2.72 -0.66
N THR A 138 -27.35 -2.08 0.08
CA THR A 138 -27.33 -2.05 1.55
C THR A 138 -27.54 -3.44 2.17
N LYS A 139 -28.40 -4.28 1.57
CA LYS A 139 -28.51 -5.70 1.94
C LYS A 139 -27.19 -6.45 1.76
N ALA A 140 -26.52 -6.31 0.61
CA ALA A 140 -25.24 -6.95 0.34
C ALA A 140 -24.14 -6.51 1.32
N ILE A 141 -24.04 -5.21 1.61
CA ILE A 141 -23.10 -4.68 2.61
C ILE A 141 -23.35 -5.30 3.98
N LYS A 142 -24.63 -5.42 4.41
CA LYS A 142 -25.00 -6.00 5.71
C LYS A 142 -24.77 -7.51 5.81
N GLU A 143 -24.95 -8.27 4.73
CA GLU A 143 -24.90 -9.74 4.73
C GLU A 143 -23.55 -10.34 4.29
N ALA A 144 -22.71 -9.55 3.62
CA ALA A 144 -21.43 -10.00 3.07
C ALA A 144 -20.24 -9.04 3.26
N GLY A 145 -20.47 -7.78 3.62
CA GLY A 145 -19.43 -6.77 3.65
C GLY A 145 -19.28 -6.05 2.31
N PRO A 146 -18.16 -5.34 2.07
CA PRO A 146 -18.12 -4.24 1.11
C PRO A 146 -18.43 -4.60 -0.34
N ILE A 147 -18.92 -3.60 -1.07
CA ILE A 147 -19.24 -3.68 -2.50
C ILE A 147 -18.47 -2.60 -3.27
N VAL A 148 -18.34 -2.74 -4.59
CA VAL A 148 -17.81 -1.64 -5.43
C VAL A 148 -18.96 -0.73 -5.84
N ILE A 149 -18.73 0.58 -5.80
CA ILE A 149 -19.65 1.60 -6.31
C ILE A 149 -19.02 2.37 -7.48
N GLY A 150 -19.80 2.64 -8.51
CA GLY A 150 -19.46 3.51 -9.62
C GLY A 150 -20.31 4.78 -9.60
N PHE A 151 -19.66 5.94 -9.72
CA PHE A 151 -20.32 7.24 -9.64
C PHE A 151 -19.54 8.33 -10.39
N LYS A 152 -20.19 9.43 -10.73
CA LYS A 152 -19.51 10.62 -11.28
C LYS A 152 -18.91 11.51 -10.20
N VAL A 153 -17.66 11.89 -10.43
CA VAL A 153 -16.90 12.86 -9.64
C VAL A 153 -16.83 14.16 -10.42
N ASN A 154 -17.17 15.27 -9.74
CA ASN A 154 -16.90 16.62 -10.21
C ASN A 154 -15.61 17.19 -9.56
N PRO A 155 -15.08 18.33 -10.04
CA PRO A 155 -13.86 18.94 -9.49
C PRO A 155 -13.94 19.25 -7.99
N TRP A 156 -15.14 19.62 -7.51
CA TRP A 156 -15.35 19.93 -6.10
C TRP A 156 -15.11 18.70 -5.20
N PHE A 157 -15.66 17.53 -5.55
CA PHE A 157 -15.38 16.30 -4.79
C PHE A 157 -13.89 15.92 -4.81
N ARG A 158 -13.21 16.15 -5.94
CA ARG A 158 -11.77 15.88 -6.05
C ARG A 158 -10.92 16.79 -5.15
N MET A 159 -11.29 18.06 -5.00
CA MET A 159 -10.43 19.10 -4.39
C MET A 159 -10.88 19.63 -3.02
N HIS A 160 -12.16 19.47 -2.67
CA HIS A 160 -12.81 20.15 -1.54
C HIS A 160 -13.76 19.24 -0.73
N TYR A 161 -13.75 17.93 -0.95
CA TYR A 161 -14.50 17.00 -0.11
C TYR A 161 -13.86 16.92 1.29
N GLU A 162 -14.67 17.12 2.34
CA GLU A 162 -14.25 17.16 3.75
C GLU A 162 -15.09 16.23 4.64
N ARG A 163 -14.67 16.07 5.90
CA ARG A 163 -15.42 15.35 6.94
C ARG A 163 -16.84 15.94 7.10
N ASP A 164 -17.78 15.10 7.53
CA ASP A 164 -19.19 15.40 7.79
C ASP A 164 -20.03 15.92 6.61
N THR A 165 -19.44 16.08 5.43
CA THR A 165 -20.20 16.24 4.18
C THR A 165 -20.87 14.92 3.75
N ILE A 166 -21.99 15.00 3.04
CA ILE A 166 -22.52 13.91 2.19
C ILE A 166 -22.49 14.43 0.75
N TYR A 167 -21.63 13.84 -0.10
CA TYR A 167 -21.51 14.24 -1.49
C TYR A 167 -22.80 13.95 -2.26
N ARG A 168 -23.27 14.96 -3.00
CA ARG A 168 -24.32 14.86 -4.01
C ARG A 168 -23.73 15.36 -5.32
N TYR A 169 -23.75 14.55 -6.37
CA TYR A 169 -23.20 14.94 -7.67
C TYR A 169 -24.06 16.03 -8.30
N THR A 170 -23.42 17.17 -8.57
CA THR A 170 -23.92 18.22 -9.45
C THR A 170 -22.96 18.34 -10.63
N LYS A 171 -23.51 18.37 -11.84
CA LYS A 171 -22.72 18.49 -13.07
C LYS A 171 -21.90 19.79 -13.04
N SER A 172 -20.61 19.71 -13.34
CA SER A 172 -19.71 20.85 -13.44
C SER A 172 -20.14 21.83 -14.53
N SER A 173 -19.88 23.13 -14.31
CA SER A 173 -19.99 24.17 -15.35
C SER A 173 -18.97 23.99 -16.48
N GLN A 174 -17.93 23.19 -16.25
CA GLN A 174 -17.00 22.66 -17.24
C GLN A 174 -17.16 21.12 -17.27
N PRO A 175 -18.05 20.59 -18.12
CA PRO A 175 -18.45 19.17 -18.08
C PRO A 175 -17.31 18.19 -18.33
N ASP A 176 -16.29 18.59 -19.09
CA ASP A 176 -15.13 17.75 -19.43
C ASP A 176 -14.19 17.52 -18.23
N MET A 177 -14.45 18.17 -17.09
CA MET A 177 -13.79 17.88 -15.81
C MET A 177 -14.60 16.95 -14.89
N ASP A 178 -15.82 16.54 -15.28
CA ASP A 178 -16.56 15.47 -14.61
C ASP A 178 -16.10 14.11 -15.15
N PHE A 179 -15.75 13.17 -14.27
CA PHE A 179 -15.26 11.85 -14.67
C PHE A 179 -15.91 10.71 -13.90
N ASN A 180 -15.98 9.53 -14.53
CA ASN A 180 -16.47 8.31 -13.89
C ASN A 180 -15.41 7.79 -12.90
N HIS A 181 -15.81 7.55 -11.66
CA HIS A 181 -14.95 7.01 -10.60
C HIS A 181 -15.47 5.68 -10.08
N LEU A 182 -14.56 4.87 -9.50
CA LEU A 182 -14.85 3.58 -8.90
C LEU A 182 -14.28 3.53 -7.49
N SER A 183 -15.15 3.30 -6.51
CA SER A 183 -14.76 3.25 -5.09
C SER A 183 -15.40 2.08 -4.39
N ILE A 184 -15.21 1.97 -3.09
CA ILE A 184 -15.74 0.90 -2.24
C ILE A 184 -16.79 1.50 -1.32
N ALA A 185 -17.92 0.83 -1.13
CA ALA A 185 -18.86 1.14 -0.05
C ALA A 185 -18.79 0.05 1.02
N ASP A 186 -18.55 0.45 2.27
CA ASP A 186 -18.37 -0.45 3.42
C ASP A 186 -19.38 -0.20 4.56
N GLY A 187 -20.12 0.91 4.52
CA GLY A 187 -21.23 1.22 5.43
C GLY A 187 -22.36 2.00 4.72
N PHE A 188 -23.46 2.27 5.43
CA PHE A 188 -24.58 3.06 4.90
C PHE A 188 -25.45 3.70 5.99
N GLY A 189 -26.10 4.81 5.63
CA GLY A 189 -27.19 5.43 6.37
C GLY A 189 -28.53 5.32 5.63
N PRO A 190 -29.55 6.14 6.00
CA PRO A 190 -30.88 6.07 5.38
C PRO A 190 -30.92 6.45 3.89
N ASP A 191 -30.09 7.41 3.48
CA ASP A 191 -30.03 7.99 2.14
C ASP A 191 -28.61 8.02 1.53
N TYR A 192 -27.59 7.57 2.26
CA TYR A 192 -26.18 7.64 1.87
C TYR A 192 -25.42 6.32 2.08
N LEU A 193 -24.27 6.18 1.41
CA LEU A 193 -23.26 5.15 1.69
C LEU A 193 -22.00 5.78 2.30
N GLU A 194 -21.32 5.03 3.15
CA GLU A 194 -19.95 5.30 3.56
C GLU A 194 -18.99 4.54 2.65
N GLY A 195 -17.98 5.24 2.15
CA GLY A 195 -17.02 4.68 1.22
C GLY A 195 -15.57 4.99 1.54
N SER A 196 -14.70 4.10 1.06
CA SER A 196 -13.25 4.17 1.19
C SER A 196 -12.62 4.39 -0.19
N ASN A 197 -11.90 5.50 -0.36
CA ASN A 197 -11.35 5.97 -1.64
C ASN A 197 -9.88 5.54 -1.84
N SER A 198 -9.42 5.51 -3.10
CA SER A 198 -8.07 5.06 -3.48
C SER A 198 -7.09 6.21 -3.81
N TRP A 199 -7.29 7.39 -3.20
CA TRP A 199 -6.42 8.57 -3.41
C TRP A 199 -5.48 8.86 -2.22
N GLY A 200 -5.42 7.95 -1.26
CA GLY A 200 -4.57 8.04 -0.06
C GLY A 200 -5.25 8.72 1.12
N LEU A 201 -4.65 8.57 2.31
CA LEU A 201 -5.23 9.01 3.59
C LEU A 201 -5.28 10.54 3.76
N MET A 202 -4.62 11.31 2.90
CA MET A 202 -4.61 12.78 2.94
C MET A 202 -5.78 13.42 2.18
N TRP A 203 -6.65 12.63 1.53
CA TRP A 203 -7.85 13.11 0.84
C TRP A 203 -9.10 12.81 1.68
N GLY A 204 -10.04 13.76 1.74
CA GLY A 204 -11.32 13.59 2.44
C GLY A 204 -11.16 13.29 3.93
N ASP A 205 -12.05 12.46 4.46
CA ASP A 205 -12.02 12.05 5.87
C ASP A 205 -11.07 10.86 6.06
N ALA A 206 -9.77 11.14 6.14
CA ALA A 206 -8.71 10.12 6.25
C ALA A 206 -8.76 9.04 5.13
N GLY A 207 -9.13 9.44 3.90
CA GLY A 207 -9.37 8.56 2.76
C GLY A 207 -10.84 8.10 2.60
N ARG A 208 -11.72 8.37 3.57
CA ARG A 208 -13.16 8.05 3.53
C ARG A 208 -14.02 9.22 3.04
N PHE A 209 -15.23 8.89 2.62
CA PHE A 209 -16.28 9.83 2.24
C PHE A 209 -17.68 9.26 2.49
N ARG A 210 -18.70 10.14 2.49
CA ARG A 210 -20.11 9.78 2.40
C ARG A 210 -20.67 10.28 1.06
N ILE A 211 -21.49 9.45 0.40
CA ILE A 211 -22.14 9.77 -0.88
C ILE A 211 -23.63 9.46 -0.80
N HIS A 212 -24.46 10.39 -1.27
CA HIS A 212 -25.90 10.18 -1.37
C HIS A 212 -26.21 9.10 -2.41
N ARG A 213 -27.15 8.20 -2.13
CA ARG A 213 -27.47 7.06 -2.98
C ARG A 213 -27.86 7.47 -4.41
N ASP A 214 -28.56 8.60 -4.56
CA ASP A 214 -29.03 9.13 -5.85
C ASP A 214 -27.88 9.74 -6.69
N SER A 215 -26.63 9.69 -6.19
CA SER A 215 -25.40 10.06 -6.89
C SER A 215 -24.52 8.85 -7.21
N VAL A 216 -25.02 7.62 -7.04
CA VAL A 216 -24.34 6.38 -7.43
C VAL A 216 -24.98 5.81 -8.70
N ASP A 217 -24.21 5.77 -9.79
CA ASP A 217 -24.66 5.26 -11.09
C ASP A 217 -24.79 3.72 -11.10
N ALA A 218 -23.95 3.01 -10.34
CA ALA A 218 -23.99 1.54 -10.24
C ALA A 218 -23.44 0.98 -8.93
N PHE A 219 -24.11 -0.02 -8.39
CA PHE A 219 -23.62 -0.91 -7.34
C PHE A 219 -23.14 -2.23 -7.97
N ILE A 220 -21.93 -2.67 -7.67
CA ILE A 220 -21.36 -3.93 -8.16
C ILE A 220 -21.12 -4.84 -6.96
N ILE A 221 -21.96 -5.87 -6.88
CA ILE A 221 -22.07 -6.79 -5.76
C ILE A 221 -21.22 -8.04 -6.09
N PRO A 222 -20.21 -8.37 -5.26
CA PRO A 222 -19.45 -9.60 -5.41
C PRO A 222 -20.36 -10.83 -5.26
N GLY A 223 -20.10 -11.87 -6.05
CA GLY A 223 -20.65 -13.19 -5.78
C GLY A 223 -20.08 -13.79 -4.48
N PRO A 224 -20.70 -14.85 -3.94
CA PRO A 224 -20.29 -15.44 -2.68
C PRO A 224 -18.87 -16.06 -2.75
N MET A 225 -18.21 -16.17 -1.60
CA MET A 225 -16.92 -16.87 -1.46
C MET A 225 -16.83 -17.48 -0.06
N LYS A 226 -16.45 -18.77 0.03
CA LYS A 226 -16.76 -19.67 1.17
C LYS A 226 -16.17 -19.30 2.52
N GLY A 227 -14.91 -18.86 2.56
CA GLY A 227 -14.14 -18.76 3.79
C GLY A 227 -13.27 -19.98 4.17
N VAL A 228 -13.16 -21.03 3.34
CA VAL A 228 -12.11 -22.07 3.49
C VAL A 228 -11.97 -22.89 2.20
N GLY A 229 -10.82 -23.54 2.01
CA GLY A 229 -10.58 -24.55 0.95
C GLY A 229 -9.33 -24.30 0.11
N GLU A 230 -9.09 -25.18 -0.85
CA GLU A 230 -7.89 -25.21 -1.72
C GLU A 230 -7.66 -23.91 -2.52
N GLY A 231 -8.72 -23.13 -2.76
CA GLY A 231 -8.65 -21.80 -3.41
C GLY A 231 -8.14 -20.67 -2.51
N TYR A 232 -7.87 -20.91 -1.23
CA TYR A 232 -7.09 -20.02 -0.36
C TYR A 232 -5.73 -20.66 -0.03
N PRO A 233 -4.60 -20.16 -0.56
CA PRO A 233 -3.28 -20.60 -0.11
C PRO A 233 -2.96 -20.05 1.30
N TYR A 234 -3.45 -20.75 2.32
CA TYR A 234 -3.17 -20.51 3.73
C TYR A 234 -2.13 -21.49 4.32
N PRO A 235 -1.45 -21.11 5.43
CA PRO A 235 -1.43 -19.77 6.03
C PRO A 235 -0.81 -18.73 5.08
N LEU A 236 -1.05 -17.43 5.31
CA LEU A 236 -0.32 -16.40 4.56
C LEU A 236 1.18 -16.50 4.86
N GLN A 237 2.02 -16.27 3.84
CA GLN A 237 3.46 -16.19 4.01
C GLN A 237 3.86 -14.94 4.79
N ASN A 238 3.85 -15.04 6.12
CA ASN A 238 4.64 -14.14 6.96
C ASN A 238 6.12 -14.39 6.63
N ASN A 239 6.70 -13.54 5.77
CA ASN A 239 8.11 -13.59 5.37
C ASN A 239 8.99 -13.85 6.61
N ALA A 240 9.67 -15.00 6.62
CA ALA A 240 10.07 -15.68 7.84
C ALA A 240 10.93 -14.80 8.77
N ARG A 241 10.52 -14.69 10.05
CA ARG A 241 11.23 -14.05 11.19
C ARG A 241 12.29 -13.00 10.79
N ARG A 242 11.88 -11.94 10.10
CA ARG A 242 12.69 -10.72 9.94
C ARG A 242 13.12 -10.22 11.32
N GLY A 243 14.40 -9.93 11.53
CA GLY A 243 14.87 -9.34 12.79
C GLY A 243 14.09 -8.07 13.12
N ARG A 244 13.63 -7.92 14.37
CA ARG A 244 12.90 -6.74 14.83
C ARG A 244 13.71 -6.03 15.90
N VAL A 245 13.98 -4.75 15.68
CA VAL A 245 14.70 -3.90 16.64
C VAL A 245 13.73 -2.83 17.13
N SER A 246 13.65 -2.62 18.45
CA SER A 246 12.76 -1.62 19.04
C SER A 246 13.58 -0.52 19.72
N PHE A 247 13.64 0.65 19.10
CA PHE A 247 14.35 1.79 19.66
C PHE A 247 13.48 2.61 20.61
N LYS A 248 14.10 3.04 21.71
CA LYS A 248 13.58 3.95 22.73
C LYS A 248 14.74 4.83 23.21
N GLY A 249 14.47 6.08 23.58
CA GLY A 249 15.46 7.02 24.14
C GLY A 249 15.97 8.09 23.16
N PHE A 250 15.68 7.99 21.86
CA PHE A 250 16.01 9.07 20.90
C PHE A 250 15.23 10.33 21.24
N ARG A 251 15.90 11.48 21.22
CA ARG A 251 15.27 12.76 21.60
C ARG A 251 14.21 13.20 20.59
N GLN A 252 14.32 12.80 19.33
CA GLN A 252 13.30 13.02 18.31
C GLN A 252 12.35 11.82 18.31
N SER A 253 11.11 12.04 18.80
CA SER A 253 10.10 10.98 19.00
C SER A 253 9.90 10.08 17.78
N PHE A 254 10.00 10.63 16.56
CA PHE A 254 9.82 9.91 15.30
C PHE A 254 10.91 8.87 14.97
N LEU A 255 12.08 8.90 15.61
CA LEU A 255 13.10 7.83 15.50
C LEU A 255 12.77 6.62 16.40
N ASN A 256 12.04 6.82 17.50
CA ASN A 256 11.66 5.73 18.41
C ASN A 256 10.58 4.83 17.79
N GLY A 257 10.61 3.53 18.08
CA GLY A 257 9.66 2.54 17.59
C GLY A 257 10.31 1.29 17.00
N ILE A 258 9.54 0.50 16.24
CA ILE A 258 9.99 -0.81 15.76
C ILE A 258 10.46 -0.73 14.31
N TYR A 259 11.70 -1.15 14.09
CA TYR A 259 12.33 -1.35 12.78
C TYR A 259 12.34 -2.85 12.47
N THR A 260 12.11 -3.21 11.21
CA THR A 260 11.97 -4.62 10.77
C THR A 260 12.93 -4.91 9.62
N GLU A 261 13.65 -6.02 9.70
CA GLU A 261 14.71 -6.36 8.76
C GLU A 261 14.24 -6.49 7.30
N MET A 262 15.10 -6.04 6.40
CA MET A 262 14.93 -6.03 4.95
C MET A 262 15.99 -6.92 4.31
N VAL A 263 15.73 -8.23 4.30
CA VAL A 263 16.64 -9.31 3.84
C VAL A 263 16.92 -9.26 2.32
N SER A 264 16.33 -8.33 1.57
CA SER A 264 16.46 -8.23 0.10
C SER A 264 17.72 -7.48 -0.31
N ARG A 265 18.41 -7.98 -1.33
CA ARG A 265 19.52 -7.29 -2.02
C ARG A 265 19.15 -5.91 -2.57
N HIS A 266 17.86 -5.60 -2.74
CA HIS A 266 17.40 -4.26 -3.12
C HIS A 266 17.54 -3.24 -1.99
N TYR A 267 17.33 -3.67 -0.74
CA TYR A 267 17.36 -2.83 0.46
C TYR A 267 18.66 -3.00 1.27
N ALA A 268 19.45 -4.03 0.99
CA ALA A 268 20.79 -4.19 1.53
C ALA A 268 21.67 -2.99 1.16
N VAL A 269 22.43 -2.50 2.14
CA VAL A 269 23.37 -1.39 1.97
C VAL A 269 24.76 -1.91 2.33
N HIS A 270 25.74 -1.71 1.44
CA HIS A 270 27.10 -2.24 1.56
C HIS A 270 27.17 -3.75 1.93
N ASN A 271 26.35 -4.57 1.25
CA ASN A 271 26.21 -6.02 1.47
C ASN A 271 25.78 -6.45 2.89
N ARG A 272 25.20 -5.56 3.70
CA ARG A 272 24.57 -5.89 4.99
C ARG A 272 23.05 -5.67 4.96
N SER A 273 22.31 -6.43 5.78
CA SER A 273 20.89 -6.18 6.03
C SER A 273 20.65 -4.75 6.50
N SER A 274 19.55 -4.16 6.05
CA SER A 274 18.98 -2.93 6.61
C SER A 274 17.68 -3.24 7.35
N PHE A 275 17.16 -2.29 8.11
CA PHE A 275 15.89 -2.43 8.83
C PHE A 275 15.00 -1.22 8.52
N LEU A 276 13.73 -1.46 8.21
CA LEU A 276 12.79 -0.42 7.79
C LEU A 276 11.73 -0.13 8.87
N LYS A 277 11.40 1.15 9.03
CA LYS A 277 10.28 1.65 9.83
C LYS A 277 9.26 2.30 8.89
N THR A 278 8.36 1.48 8.36
CA THR A 278 7.38 1.86 7.32
C THR A 278 6.45 3.00 7.71
N THR A 279 6.22 3.25 9.00
CA THR A 279 5.34 4.32 9.49
C THR A 279 5.91 5.73 9.37
N GLN A 280 7.20 5.89 9.09
CA GLN A 280 7.87 7.19 8.90
C GLN A 280 8.87 7.17 7.72
N ASP A 281 8.82 6.13 6.87
CA ASP A 281 9.73 5.90 5.74
C ASP A 281 11.22 6.04 6.10
N LEU A 282 11.59 5.54 7.29
CA LEU A 282 12.97 5.52 7.77
C LEU A 282 13.64 4.17 7.55
N ILE A 283 14.90 4.20 7.14
CA ILE A 283 15.78 3.04 7.00
C ILE A 283 16.95 3.14 7.97
N MET A 284 17.24 2.05 8.68
CA MET A 284 18.46 1.85 9.45
C MET A 284 19.41 0.94 8.66
N TYR A 285 20.69 1.30 8.56
CA TYR A 285 21.70 0.57 7.80
C TYR A 285 23.09 0.68 8.45
N TRP A 286 24.02 -0.18 8.04
CA TRP A 286 25.41 -0.12 8.50
C TRP A 286 26.22 0.83 7.62
N CYS A 287 26.83 1.86 8.21
CA CYS A 287 27.79 2.72 7.52
C CYS A 287 29.20 2.08 7.55
N PRO A 288 29.93 2.03 6.42
CA PRO A 288 31.31 1.54 6.40
C PRO A 288 32.35 2.65 6.65
N LEU A 289 32.04 3.92 6.34
CA LEU A 289 32.96 5.06 6.54
C LEU A 289 33.12 5.43 8.02
N VAL A 290 32.02 5.31 8.77
CA VAL A 290 31.94 5.41 10.23
C VAL A 290 31.33 4.07 10.67
N PRO A 291 32.09 3.16 11.31
CA PRO A 291 31.68 1.77 11.53
C PRO A 291 30.59 1.65 12.62
N ALA A 292 29.38 2.06 12.27
CA ALA A 292 28.25 2.26 13.15
C ALA A 292 26.92 2.04 12.40
N TRP A 293 25.81 1.99 13.14
CA TRP A 293 24.48 1.99 12.55
C TRP A 293 23.99 3.42 12.35
N ALA A 294 23.36 3.66 11.20
CA ALA A 294 22.87 4.96 10.78
C ALA A 294 21.38 4.87 10.46
N ILE A 295 20.60 5.87 10.87
CA ILE A 295 19.21 6.05 10.43
C ILE A 295 19.12 7.23 9.47
N THR A 296 18.33 7.07 8.42
CA THR A 296 17.99 8.13 7.45
C THR A 296 16.64 7.83 6.79
N ARG A 297 16.22 8.67 5.83
CA ARG A 297 15.01 8.47 5.02
C ARG A 297 15.26 7.44 3.92
N ILE A 298 14.29 6.58 3.64
CA ILE A 298 14.37 5.51 2.63
C ILE A 298 14.69 6.04 1.22
N GLU A 299 14.31 7.29 0.93
CA GLU A 299 14.56 7.97 -0.35
C GLU A 299 16.05 8.13 -0.69
N ALA A 300 16.94 8.14 0.31
CA ALA A 300 18.39 8.22 0.12
C ALA A 300 19.03 6.87 -0.29
N LEU A 301 18.30 5.75 -0.19
CA LEU A 301 18.79 4.40 -0.50
C LEU A 301 19.51 4.26 -1.87
N PRO A 302 19.03 4.88 -2.97
CA PRO A 302 19.71 4.78 -4.27
C PRO A 302 21.04 5.54 -4.35
N GLU A 303 21.33 6.46 -3.43
CA GLU A 303 22.57 7.24 -3.39
C GLU A 303 23.59 6.53 -2.47
N MET A 304 23.18 6.15 -1.26
CA MET A 304 24.01 5.35 -0.33
C MET A 304 24.50 4.04 -0.98
N ARG A 305 23.65 3.35 -1.75
CA ARG A 305 24.03 2.11 -2.47
C ARG A 305 25.06 2.33 -3.59
N ARG A 306 25.30 3.56 -4.07
CA ARG A 306 26.22 3.85 -5.18
C ARG A 306 27.57 4.41 -4.72
N GLU A 307 27.58 5.32 -3.75
CA GLU A 307 28.71 6.25 -3.57
C GLU A 307 29.56 5.98 -2.31
N GLN A 308 29.27 4.90 -1.57
CA GLN A 308 29.71 4.71 -0.17
C GLN A 308 29.28 5.84 0.78
N ASP A 309 28.36 6.70 0.33
CA ASP A 309 27.83 7.84 1.07
C ASP A 309 27.08 7.38 2.33
N CYS A 310 27.48 7.92 3.47
CA CYS A 310 26.79 7.74 4.74
C CYS A 310 26.06 9.03 5.11
N ARG A 311 24.75 9.04 4.89
CA ARG A 311 23.84 10.07 5.44
C ARG A 311 23.20 9.52 6.70
N TYR A 312 23.45 10.14 7.84
CA TYR A 312 23.14 9.57 9.15
C TYR A 312 22.62 10.59 10.17
N TRP A 313 21.62 10.16 10.92
CA TRP A 313 21.64 10.31 12.37
C TRP A 313 22.32 9.05 12.92
N ALA A 314 23.50 9.20 13.56
CA ALA A 314 24.38 8.08 13.91
C ALA A 314 24.05 7.45 15.26
N ILE A 315 24.27 6.14 15.37
CA ILE A 315 23.97 5.32 16.54
C ILE A 315 25.09 4.30 16.74
N SER A 316 25.64 4.25 17.95
CA SER A 316 26.63 3.24 18.38
C SER A 316 26.05 2.38 19.50
N PRO A 317 26.19 1.04 19.40
CA PRO A 317 27.32 0.36 20.03
C PRO A 317 28.08 -0.59 19.05
N PRO A 318 29.29 -1.05 19.41
CA PRO A 318 30.15 -1.83 18.52
C PRO A 318 29.71 -3.29 18.31
N ASP A 319 29.82 -3.73 17.05
CA ASP A 319 29.91 -5.11 16.58
C ASP A 319 29.01 -6.17 17.24
N GLN A 320 27.69 -5.91 17.28
CA GLN A 320 26.70 -6.93 17.62
C GLN A 320 25.73 -7.19 16.47
N THR A 321 25.61 -8.47 16.11
CA THR A 321 24.62 -8.99 15.14
C THR A 321 23.27 -9.32 15.80
N ASN A 322 23.17 -9.25 17.13
CA ASN A 322 22.01 -9.68 17.91
C ASN A 322 21.39 -8.51 18.68
N PHE A 323 20.31 -7.95 18.15
CA PHE A 323 19.75 -6.66 18.54
C PHE A 323 18.72 -6.72 19.68
N GLU A 324 18.39 -7.90 20.21
CA GLU A 324 17.24 -8.06 21.11
C GLU A 324 17.46 -7.52 22.54
N LYS A 325 18.68 -7.14 22.93
CA LYS A 325 19.02 -6.83 24.35
C LYS A 325 20.02 -5.68 24.61
N SER A 326 20.46 -4.93 23.61
CA SER A 326 21.47 -3.88 23.77
C SER A 326 20.88 -2.49 24.04
N SER A 327 21.60 -1.67 24.81
CA SER A 327 21.40 -0.22 24.96
C SER A 327 22.12 0.54 23.85
N TRP A 328 21.54 1.63 23.35
CA TRP A 328 22.03 2.40 22.20
C TRP A 328 22.13 3.88 22.59
N THR A 329 23.13 4.59 22.05
CA THR A 329 23.33 6.02 22.31
C THR A 329 23.23 6.82 21.01
N GLU A 330 22.50 7.94 21.04
CA GLU A 330 22.49 8.97 20.00
C GLU A 330 23.88 9.63 19.97
N PHE A 331 24.57 9.66 18.82
CA PHE A 331 25.91 10.24 18.73
C PHE A 331 25.84 11.75 18.50
N ASP A 332 26.40 12.52 19.44
CA ASP A 332 26.40 13.99 19.47
C ASP A 332 27.29 14.65 18.40
N GLY A 333 28.31 13.94 17.92
CA GLY A 333 29.24 14.40 16.88
C GLY A 333 30.57 14.96 17.39
N GLU A 334 30.85 14.98 18.69
CA GLU A 334 31.99 15.76 19.22
C GLU A 334 33.39 15.20 18.85
N THR A 335 33.53 13.90 18.56
CA THR A 335 34.81 13.33 18.06
C THR A 335 34.65 12.30 16.94
N LEU A 336 34.71 12.75 15.68
CA LEU A 336 35.17 11.96 14.53
C LEU A 336 35.70 12.92 13.45
N ALA A 337 37.02 13.07 13.37
CA ALA A 337 37.64 14.15 12.62
C ALA A 337 37.57 13.98 11.08
N ASP A 338 36.98 14.98 10.43
CA ASP A 338 37.24 15.40 9.04
C ASP A 338 37.15 14.35 7.92
N HIS A 339 35.95 13.81 7.68
CA HIS A 339 35.60 13.16 6.41
C HIS A 339 34.42 13.86 5.69
N LYS A 340 34.73 15.03 5.12
CA LYS A 340 34.12 15.58 3.89
C LYS A 340 32.59 15.78 3.88
N THR A 341 32.10 16.67 4.72
CA THR A 341 30.82 17.36 4.48
C THR A 341 30.91 18.25 3.23
N ARG A 342 30.62 17.72 2.03
CA ARG A 342 30.44 18.53 0.81
C ARG A 342 28.95 18.80 0.56
N ASN A 343 28.51 19.97 1.04
CA ASN A 343 27.34 20.71 0.59
C ASN A 343 25.98 19.98 0.59
N ASN A 344 25.37 19.78 1.77
CA ASN A 344 23.91 19.86 1.86
C ASN A 344 23.43 20.26 3.28
N PRO A 345 22.82 21.44 3.49
CA PRO A 345 22.46 21.95 4.82
C PRO A 345 21.05 21.52 5.25
N VAL A 346 20.81 20.21 5.33
CA VAL A 346 19.55 19.63 5.84
C VAL A 346 19.88 18.45 6.76
N ASN A 347 19.21 18.37 7.92
CA ASN A 347 19.37 17.37 8.99
C ASN A 347 20.42 17.65 10.08
N THR A 348 20.74 18.92 10.40
CA THR A 348 21.38 19.24 11.68
C THR A 348 20.44 18.88 12.84
N VAL A 349 20.91 18.08 13.80
CA VAL A 349 20.16 17.70 15.00
C VAL A 349 21.07 17.94 16.21
N ALA A 350 20.62 18.80 17.12
CA ALA A 350 21.37 19.14 18.34
C ALA A 350 20.44 19.15 19.55
N PHE A 351 20.96 18.83 20.74
CA PHE A 351 21.07 19.73 21.91
C PHE A 351 21.30 18.90 23.18
N PHE A 352 22.39 19.25 23.89
CA PHE A 352 22.69 19.19 25.33
C PHE A 352 21.99 18.18 26.27
N PRO A 353 22.77 17.53 27.17
CA PRO A 353 22.25 16.99 28.42
C PRO A 353 22.05 18.10 29.48
N HIS A 354 21.09 17.87 30.38
CA HIS A 354 21.05 18.48 31.71
C HIS A 354 20.89 17.36 32.76
N PRO A 355 21.27 17.60 34.04
CA PRO A 355 21.68 16.55 34.98
C PRO A 355 20.57 15.60 35.43
#